data_AF-A0A2E8WWF4-F1
#
_entry.id   AF-A0A2E8WWF4-F1
#
_cell.length_a   1.000
_cell.length_b   1.000
_cell.length_c   1.000
_cell.angle_alpha   90.00
_cell.angle_beta   90.00
_cell.angle_gamma   90.00
#
_symmetry.space_group_name_H-M   'P 1'
#
loop_
_entity.id
_entity.type
_entity.pdbx_description
1 polymer ?
#
loop_
_entity_poly.entity_id
_entity_poly.type
_entity_poly.pdbx_seq_one_letter_code
_entity_poly.pdbx_strand_id
1 'polypeptide(L)'
;MVHGNPSARFSADHPIGQEKRPVVVAGPCSAESREQVLHTAQSLAEGGRVQFFRAGLWKPRTRPNSFEGLGEQALPWLMEAEATTGLKAITEVATPEHVEKVLDAGMSAVWIGARTTVSPFAVQAIAEALKGTDLLVMVKNPMHADLKLWIGALERVASCTRGQVCGLHRGFSSYGSSEFRNAPMWEIPIALRSEMPEVPLFCDPSHISGKAEHLQDVAQRAMNLGMEGLMIESHPAPAQALSDAEQQITPTALDQLLAQLDVPVQHVVNDDAQESLDALRLQIDSVDEQLLHMLDKRMTLAREIGALKHRNKWSLLSVARWRDIVKSRLDWASQMGLNHDFLSKILASVHEESIRVQGDQADKERSKQA
;
A
#
# COMPACT_ATOMS: atom_id res chain seq x y z
N MET A 1 -10.60 -14.92 -29.47
CA MET A 1 -9.17 -14.94 -29.04
C MET A 1 -9.17 -15.34 -27.58
N VAL A 2 -8.36 -16.33 -27.20
CA VAL A 2 -8.38 -16.96 -25.88
C VAL A 2 -7.80 -15.98 -24.86
N HIS A 3 -8.65 -15.21 -24.20
CA HIS A 3 -8.26 -14.49 -22.98
C HIS A 3 -8.07 -15.56 -21.90
N GLY A 4 -6.81 -15.87 -21.57
CA GLY A 4 -6.49 -16.68 -20.40
C GLY A 4 -7.12 -16.05 -19.15
N ASN A 5 -7.52 -16.87 -18.19
CA ASN A 5 -8.14 -16.41 -16.95
C ASN A 5 -7.17 -15.45 -16.21
N PRO A 6 -7.50 -14.14 -16.06
CA PRO A 6 -6.64 -13.17 -15.39
C PRO A 6 -6.30 -13.57 -13.95
N SER A 7 -7.17 -14.33 -13.28
CA SER A 7 -6.97 -14.76 -11.90
C SER A 7 -5.71 -15.62 -11.71
N ALA A 8 -5.25 -16.32 -12.76
CA ALA A 8 -4.05 -17.14 -12.71
C ALA A 8 -2.76 -16.30 -12.59
N ARG A 9 -2.78 -15.02 -12.97
CA ARG A 9 -1.63 -14.11 -12.86
C ARG A 9 -1.45 -13.53 -11.47
N PHE A 10 -2.51 -13.60 -10.68
CA PHE A 10 -2.53 -13.13 -9.31
C PHE A 10 -2.27 -14.27 -8.33
N SER A 11 -2.67 -15.51 -8.63
CA SER A 11 -2.58 -16.62 -7.65
C SER A 11 -1.26 -16.67 -6.86
N ALA A 12 -1.40 -16.73 -5.53
CA ALA A 12 -0.33 -17.02 -4.57
C ALA A 12 0.20 -18.47 -4.72
N ASP A 13 -0.39 -19.31 -5.59
CA ASP A 13 0.12 -20.64 -5.96
C ASP A 13 1.37 -20.57 -6.86
N HIS A 14 1.81 -19.38 -7.26
CA HIS A 14 3.11 -19.13 -7.90
C HIS A 14 4.25 -19.12 -6.82
N PRO A 15 5.53 -19.43 -7.11
CA PRO A 15 6.56 -19.66 -6.07
C PRO A 15 6.87 -18.49 -5.13
N ILE A 16 6.37 -17.29 -5.41
CA ILE A 16 6.65 -16.08 -4.62
C ILE A 16 5.60 -15.97 -3.52
N GLY A 17 6.05 -16.04 -2.27
CA GLY A 17 5.21 -15.93 -1.07
C GLY A 17 4.73 -17.25 -0.47
N GLN A 18 5.17 -18.40 -0.99
CA GLN A 18 4.83 -19.73 -0.45
C GLN A 18 5.74 -20.20 0.70
N GLU A 19 6.90 -19.57 0.88
CA GLU A 19 7.78 -19.90 2.00
C GLU A 19 7.26 -19.28 3.30
N LYS A 20 7.62 -19.87 4.45
CA LYS A 20 7.37 -19.29 5.79
C LYS A 20 8.06 -17.94 6.03
N ARG A 21 8.73 -17.39 5.02
CA ARG A 21 9.54 -16.16 5.09
C ARG A 21 9.03 -15.19 4.03
N PRO A 22 9.01 -13.88 4.34
CA PRO A 22 8.61 -12.88 3.37
C PRO A 22 9.60 -12.87 2.20
N VAL A 23 9.09 -12.62 1.00
CA VAL A 23 9.95 -12.38 -0.17
C VAL A 23 10.57 -10.99 -0.04
N VAL A 24 11.89 -10.91 -0.12
CA VAL A 24 12.64 -9.67 0.04
C VAL A 24 13.25 -9.25 -1.30
N VAL A 25 12.91 -8.02 -1.68
CA VAL A 25 13.48 -7.29 -2.80
C VAL A 25 14.38 -6.19 -2.24
N ALA A 26 15.69 -6.27 -2.45
CA ALA A 26 16.63 -5.32 -1.85
C ALA A 26 17.76 -4.91 -2.79
N GLY A 27 18.30 -3.72 -2.54
CA GLY A 27 19.35 -3.12 -3.38
C GLY A 27 19.20 -1.60 -3.44
N PRO A 28 20.10 -0.92 -4.15
CA PRO A 28 20.22 0.52 -4.06
C PRO A 28 19.05 1.27 -4.70
N CYS A 29 18.83 2.51 -4.27
CA CYS A 29 17.82 3.38 -4.87
C CYS A 29 18.06 3.61 -6.37
N SER A 30 19.33 3.75 -6.76
CA SER A 30 19.77 3.89 -8.15
C SER A 30 21.03 3.06 -8.40
N ALA A 31 21.26 2.65 -9.64
CA ALA A 31 22.57 2.10 -10.03
C ALA A 31 23.56 3.25 -10.25
N GLU A 32 24.54 3.39 -9.37
CA GLU A 32 25.44 4.56 -9.36
C GLU A 32 26.78 4.26 -10.03
N SER A 33 27.31 3.06 -9.80
CA SER A 33 28.49 2.53 -10.47
C SER A 33 28.44 1.00 -10.50
N ARG A 34 29.21 0.39 -11.40
CA ARG A 34 29.33 -1.08 -11.45
C ARG A 34 29.84 -1.64 -10.13
N GLU A 35 30.84 -1.00 -9.52
CA GLU A 35 31.41 -1.43 -8.24
C GLU A 35 30.36 -1.38 -7.12
N GLN A 36 29.62 -0.27 -7.02
CA GLN A 36 28.55 -0.10 -6.05
C GLN A 36 27.48 -1.19 -6.20
N VAL A 37 27.02 -1.43 -7.44
CA VAL A 37 26.02 -2.47 -7.73
C VAL A 37 26.50 -3.85 -7.31
N LEU A 38 27.69 -4.27 -7.76
CA LEU A 38 28.21 -5.61 -7.50
C LEU A 38 28.50 -5.84 -6.01
N HIS A 39 29.10 -4.86 -5.33
CA HIS A 39 29.37 -4.94 -3.90
C HIS A 39 28.07 -5.06 -3.09
N THR A 40 27.04 -4.29 -3.47
CA THR A 40 25.73 -4.36 -2.79
C THR A 40 25.11 -5.74 -2.98
N ALA A 41 25.09 -6.24 -4.22
CA ALA A 41 24.50 -7.53 -4.54
C ALA A 41 25.19 -8.68 -3.80
N GLN A 42 26.53 -8.70 -3.78
CA GLN A 42 27.32 -9.70 -3.07
C GLN A 42 27.01 -9.70 -1.56
N SER A 43 27.07 -8.52 -0.94
CA SER A 43 26.77 -8.37 0.49
C SER A 43 25.34 -8.79 0.85
N LEU A 44 24.36 -8.54 -0.03
CA LEU A 44 22.97 -8.98 0.17
C LEU A 44 22.82 -10.50 0.01
N ALA A 45 23.54 -11.10 -0.94
CA ALA A 45 23.52 -12.54 -1.17
C ALA A 45 24.14 -13.32 -0.01
N GLU A 46 25.21 -12.79 0.60
CA GLU A 46 25.85 -13.36 1.79
C GLU A 46 24.89 -13.47 2.99
N GLY A 47 23.93 -12.53 3.12
CA GLY A 47 22.89 -12.60 4.15
C GLY A 47 21.85 -13.71 3.93
N GLY A 48 21.69 -14.20 2.70
CA GLY A 48 20.84 -15.35 2.37
C GLY A 48 19.32 -15.16 2.55
N ARG A 49 18.85 -13.92 2.77
CA ARG A 49 17.42 -13.59 2.96
C ARG A 49 16.78 -12.85 1.78
N VAL A 50 17.57 -12.36 0.83
CA VAL A 50 17.12 -11.59 -0.33
C VAL A 50 16.94 -12.52 -1.52
N GLN A 51 15.85 -12.36 -2.28
CA GLN A 51 15.60 -13.15 -3.49
C GLN A 51 15.77 -12.30 -4.76
N PHE A 52 15.44 -11.01 -4.67
CA PHE A 52 15.53 -10.08 -5.80
C PHE A 52 16.48 -8.93 -5.50
N PHE A 53 17.39 -8.66 -6.44
CA PHE A 53 18.28 -7.51 -6.40
C PHE A 53 17.67 -6.35 -7.18
N ARG A 54 17.30 -5.26 -6.50
CA ARG A 54 16.67 -4.08 -7.10
C ARG A 54 17.64 -2.92 -7.33
N ALA A 55 17.58 -2.27 -8.49
CA ALA A 55 18.23 -0.99 -8.71
C ALA A 55 17.50 -0.16 -9.76
N GLY A 56 17.32 1.15 -9.51
CA GLY A 56 16.70 2.06 -10.48
C GLY A 56 17.70 2.47 -11.56
N LEU A 57 17.38 2.19 -12.82
CA LEU A 57 18.21 2.58 -13.97
C LEU A 57 17.79 3.92 -14.57
N TRP A 58 16.48 4.16 -14.63
CA TRP A 58 15.87 5.40 -15.13
C TRP A 58 15.17 6.10 -13.97
N LYS A 59 15.59 7.32 -13.63
CA LYS A 59 15.03 8.07 -12.49
C LYS A 59 14.16 9.22 -13.03
N PRO A 60 12.82 9.16 -12.88
CA PRO A 60 11.96 10.28 -13.25
C PRO A 60 12.16 11.41 -12.24
N ARG A 61 13.03 12.38 -12.49
CA ARG A 61 13.31 13.47 -11.55
C ARG A 61 12.33 14.62 -11.71
N THR A 62 11.88 15.16 -10.57
CA THR A 62 10.95 16.31 -10.53
C THR A 62 11.64 17.62 -10.96
N ARG A 63 12.96 17.71 -10.78
CA ARG A 63 13.76 18.85 -11.25
C ARG A 63 14.84 18.34 -12.22
N PRO A 64 15.03 19.00 -13.37
CA PRO A 64 16.13 18.70 -14.29
C PRO A 64 17.48 18.95 -13.59
N ASN A 65 18.56 18.31 -14.06
CA ASN A 65 19.94 18.42 -13.55
C ASN A 65 20.22 17.74 -12.19
N SER A 66 19.34 16.85 -11.75
CA SER A 66 19.65 15.91 -10.66
C SER A 66 19.94 14.53 -11.25
N PHE A 67 20.67 13.64 -10.56
CA PHE A 67 21.05 12.34 -11.13
C PHE A 67 19.83 11.59 -11.70
N GLU A 68 19.81 11.42 -13.02
CA GLU A 68 18.69 10.87 -13.80
C GLU A 68 18.76 9.34 -13.95
N GLY A 69 19.80 8.74 -13.35
CA GLY A 69 20.18 7.37 -13.60
C GLY A 69 21.08 7.24 -14.83
N LEU A 70 21.71 6.07 -14.97
CA LEU A 70 22.61 5.76 -16.08
C LEU A 70 21.91 5.01 -17.23
N GLY A 71 20.60 4.76 -17.08
CA GLY A 71 19.76 4.11 -18.06
C GLY A 71 20.29 2.76 -18.51
N GLU A 72 20.26 2.53 -19.82
CA GLU A 72 20.68 1.28 -20.46
C GLU A 72 22.14 0.89 -20.15
N GLN A 73 23.04 1.86 -19.91
CA GLN A 73 24.45 1.60 -19.66
C GLN A 73 24.71 0.84 -18.36
N ALA A 74 23.81 0.97 -17.38
CA ALA A 74 23.90 0.28 -16.09
C ALA A 74 23.19 -1.08 -16.10
N LEU A 75 22.45 -1.40 -17.16
CA LEU A 75 21.70 -2.65 -17.28
C LEU A 75 22.61 -3.89 -17.27
N PRO A 76 23.77 -3.91 -17.96
CA PRO A 76 24.74 -5.01 -17.84
C PRO A 76 25.23 -5.25 -16.40
N TRP A 77 25.24 -4.23 -15.53
CA TRP A 77 25.69 -4.37 -14.15
C TRP A 77 24.70 -5.18 -13.30
N LEU A 78 23.40 -5.02 -13.56
CA LEU A 78 22.36 -5.81 -12.91
C LEU A 78 22.41 -7.27 -13.37
N MET A 79 22.62 -7.50 -14.67
CA MET A 79 22.77 -8.86 -15.20
C MET A 79 24.02 -9.55 -14.67
N GLU A 80 25.12 -8.81 -14.52
CA GLU A 80 26.33 -9.32 -13.89
C GLU A 80 26.14 -9.62 -12.40
N ALA A 81 25.42 -8.76 -11.67
CA ALA A 81 25.05 -8.99 -10.29
C ALA A 81 24.21 -10.28 -10.15
N GLU A 82 23.20 -10.48 -10.99
CA GLU A 82 22.40 -11.71 -11.02
C GLU A 82 23.27 -12.93 -11.33
N ALA A 83 24.12 -12.87 -12.37
CA ALA A 83 24.99 -13.99 -12.74
C ALA A 83 25.98 -14.37 -11.64
N THR A 84 26.47 -13.40 -10.86
CA THR A 84 27.47 -13.62 -9.82
C THR A 84 26.85 -14.12 -8.51
N THR A 85 25.64 -13.66 -8.18
CA THR A 85 25.03 -13.87 -6.86
C THR A 85 23.84 -14.83 -6.86
N GLY A 86 23.23 -15.06 -8.03
CA GLY A 86 21.96 -15.78 -8.16
C GLY A 86 20.72 -14.96 -7.79
N LEU A 87 20.88 -13.73 -7.27
CA LEU A 87 19.75 -12.85 -6.95
C LEU A 87 19.09 -12.35 -8.23
N LYS A 88 17.76 -12.52 -8.35
CA LYS A 88 17.03 -12.10 -9.56
C LYS A 88 17.00 -10.58 -9.70
N ALA A 89 17.52 -10.06 -10.80
CA ALA A 89 17.54 -8.63 -11.03
C ALA A 89 16.12 -8.10 -11.31
N ILE A 90 15.79 -6.96 -10.70
CA ILE A 90 14.53 -6.24 -10.92
C ILE A 90 14.80 -4.74 -11.05
N THR A 91 14.13 -4.06 -11.98
CA THR A 91 14.28 -2.61 -12.20
C THR A 91 12.94 -1.89 -12.50
N GLU A 92 12.92 -0.56 -12.40
CA GLU A 92 11.76 0.26 -12.74
C GLU A 92 11.60 0.37 -14.25
N VAL A 93 10.39 0.17 -14.76
CA VAL A 93 10.02 0.55 -16.13
C VAL A 93 8.96 1.65 -16.09
N ALA A 94 9.11 2.63 -16.98
CA ALA A 94 8.22 3.78 -17.06
C ALA A 94 7.69 4.06 -18.48
N THR A 95 8.27 3.41 -19.49
CA THR A 95 7.87 3.51 -20.89
C THR A 95 7.97 2.14 -21.56
N PRO A 96 7.31 1.93 -22.73
CA PRO A 96 7.48 0.73 -23.54
C PRO A 96 8.94 0.41 -23.88
N GLU A 97 9.74 1.42 -24.20
CA GLU A 97 11.15 1.25 -24.57
C GLU A 97 11.96 0.67 -23.39
N HIS A 98 11.65 1.04 -22.15
CA HIS A 98 12.30 0.43 -20.99
C HIS A 98 11.97 -1.07 -20.90
N VAL A 99 10.72 -1.46 -21.22
CA VAL A 99 10.30 -2.88 -21.26
C VAL A 99 11.07 -3.65 -22.33
N GLU A 100 11.24 -3.08 -23.52
CA GLU A 100 12.03 -3.69 -24.59
C GLU A 100 13.47 -3.94 -24.15
N LYS A 101 14.12 -2.95 -23.52
CA LYS A 101 15.50 -3.06 -23.04
C LYS A 101 15.71 -4.14 -21.98
N VAL A 102 14.78 -4.27 -21.03
CA VAL A 102 14.88 -5.32 -20.00
C VAL A 102 14.63 -6.72 -20.57
N LEU A 103 13.75 -6.84 -21.57
CA LEU A 103 13.50 -8.10 -22.29
C LEU A 103 14.72 -8.52 -23.10
N ASP A 104 15.33 -7.60 -23.85
CA ASP A 104 16.54 -7.85 -24.65
C ASP A 104 17.70 -8.35 -23.79
N ALA A 105 17.78 -7.88 -22.54
CA ALA A 105 18.79 -8.31 -21.58
C ALA A 105 18.47 -9.62 -20.86
N GLY A 106 17.26 -10.16 -21.04
CA GLY A 106 16.83 -11.40 -20.38
C GLY A 106 16.48 -11.25 -18.90
N MET A 107 16.07 -10.07 -18.45
CA MET A 107 15.56 -9.89 -17.09
C MET A 107 14.26 -10.67 -16.88
N SER A 108 13.99 -11.05 -15.62
CA SER A 108 12.80 -11.84 -15.26
C SER A 108 11.74 -11.06 -14.46
N ALA A 109 12.07 -9.85 -13.99
CA ALA A 109 11.18 -9.05 -13.17
C ALA A 109 11.35 -7.54 -13.41
N VAL A 110 10.26 -6.80 -13.27
CA VAL A 110 10.23 -5.33 -13.28
C VAL A 110 9.25 -4.78 -12.23
N TRP A 111 9.36 -3.49 -11.92
CA TRP A 111 8.28 -2.76 -11.25
C TRP A 111 7.83 -1.53 -12.03
N ILE A 112 6.57 -1.15 -11.85
CA ILE A 112 6.01 0.13 -12.33
C ILE A 112 5.99 1.11 -11.16
N GLY A 113 6.62 2.27 -11.35
CA GLY A 113 6.74 3.29 -10.32
C GLY A 113 5.43 4.03 -10.01
N ALA A 114 5.31 4.56 -8.79
CA ALA A 114 4.10 5.24 -8.32
C ALA A 114 3.69 6.45 -9.15
N ARG A 115 4.66 7.14 -9.80
CA ARG A 115 4.42 8.25 -10.73
C ARG A 115 3.89 7.81 -12.08
N THR A 116 4.20 6.59 -12.50
CA THR A 116 3.71 6.00 -13.73
C THR A 116 2.30 5.46 -13.53
N THR A 117 2.04 4.82 -12.37
CA THR A 117 0.72 4.27 -11.99
C THR A 117 -0.40 5.32 -12.03
N VAL A 118 -0.10 6.61 -11.83
CA VAL A 118 -1.13 7.67 -11.88
C VAL A 118 -1.74 7.87 -13.27
N SER A 119 -1.13 7.34 -14.33
CA SER A 119 -1.55 7.53 -15.72
C SER A 119 -2.04 6.21 -16.33
N PRO A 120 -3.37 6.04 -16.53
CA PRO A 120 -3.92 4.88 -17.23
C PRO A 120 -3.32 4.67 -18.62
N PHE A 121 -3.01 5.74 -19.35
CA PHE A 121 -2.38 5.66 -20.68
C PHE A 121 -0.96 5.14 -20.62
N ALA A 122 -0.15 5.59 -19.64
CA ALA A 122 1.22 5.12 -19.48
C ALA A 122 1.24 3.64 -19.06
N VAL A 123 0.38 3.25 -18.12
CA VAL A 123 0.26 1.85 -17.69
C VAL A 123 -0.23 0.97 -18.84
N GLN A 124 -1.20 1.44 -19.65
CA GLN A 124 -1.67 0.71 -20.82
C GLN A 124 -0.56 0.47 -21.85
N ALA A 125 0.24 1.51 -22.16
CA ALA A 125 1.36 1.38 -23.10
C ALA A 125 2.42 0.38 -22.59
N ILE A 126 2.75 0.42 -21.30
CA ILE A 126 3.65 -0.56 -20.66
C ILE A 126 3.05 -1.97 -20.70
N ALA A 127 1.76 -2.12 -20.40
CA ALA A 127 1.08 -3.41 -20.44
C ALA A 127 1.11 -4.03 -21.85
N GLU A 128 0.91 -3.22 -22.89
CA GLU A 128 1.01 -3.67 -24.28
C GLU A 128 2.42 -4.14 -24.65
N ALA A 129 3.47 -3.45 -24.18
CA ALA A 129 4.85 -3.89 -24.36
C ALA A 129 5.17 -5.19 -23.60
N LEU A 130 4.48 -5.46 -22.49
CA LEU A 130 4.59 -6.70 -21.72
C LEU A 130 3.80 -7.88 -22.31
N LYS A 131 3.06 -7.67 -23.40
CA LYS A 131 2.11 -8.65 -23.93
C LYS A 131 2.77 -9.97 -24.30
N GLY A 132 2.32 -11.05 -23.67
CA GLY A 132 2.82 -12.41 -23.92
C GLY A 132 4.19 -12.72 -23.30
N THR A 133 4.79 -11.78 -22.56
CA THR A 133 6.04 -12.00 -21.82
C THR A 133 5.77 -12.77 -20.53
N ASP A 134 6.78 -13.40 -19.96
CA ASP A 134 6.69 -14.07 -18.65
C ASP A 134 7.28 -13.22 -17.50
N LEU A 135 7.48 -11.91 -17.75
CA LEU A 135 8.02 -10.99 -16.76
C LEU A 135 7.10 -10.90 -15.55
N LEU A 136 7.67 -11.07 -14.36
CA LEU A 136 7.02 -10.65 -13.13
C LEU A 136 6.91 -9.13 -13.08
N VAL A 137 5.74 -8.61 -12.68
CA VAL A 137 5.50 -7.16 -12.62
C VAL A 137 4.96 -6.77 -11.25
N MET A 138 5.71 -5.95 -10.53
CA MET A 138 5.22 -5.30 -9.31
C MET A 138 4.69 -3.90 -9.61
N VAL A 139 3.43 -3.62 -9.29
CA VAL A 139 2.81 -2.30 -9.56
C VAL A 139 2.70 -1.50 -8.27
N LYS A 140 3.50 -0.43 -8.15
CA LYS A 140 3.39 0.49 -7.00
C LYS A 140 2.03 1.18 -6.98
N ASN A 141 1.45 1.41 -5.81
CA ASN A 141 0.23 2.23 -5.71
C ASN A 141 0.45 3.64 -6.31
N PRO A 142 -0.61 4.28 -6.84
CA PRO A 142 -0.52 5.66 -7.31
C PRO A 142 -0.12 6.59 -6.17
N MET A 143 0.53 7.71 -6.49
CA MET A 143 0.99 8.67 -5.48
C MET A 143 -0.15 9.27 -4.65
N HIS A 144 -1.36 9.34 -5.18
CA HIS A 144 -2.55 9.80 -4.46
C HIS A 144 -3.42 8.60 -4.08
N ALA A 145 -4.15 8.69 -2.97
CA ALA A 145 -4.99 7.61 -2.47
C ALA A 145 -6.21 7.39 -3.37
N ASP A 146 -6.03 6.59 -4.42
CA ASP A 146 -7.08 6.15 -5.33
C ASP A 146 -6.95 4.63 -5.55
N LEU A 147 -7.82 3.89 -4.85
CA LEU A 147 -7.86 2.44 -4.93
C LEU A 147 -8.27 1.95 -6.33
N LYS A 148 -9.25 2.61 -6.96
CA LYS A 148 -9.76 2.19 -8.28
C LYS A 148 -8.69 2.36 -9.36
N LEU A 149 -7.90 3.41 -9.26
CA LEU A 149 -6.76 3.62 -10.16
C LEU A 149 -5.69 2.53 -9.99
N TRP A 150 -5.42 2.11 -8.76
CA TRP A 150 -4.48 1.02 -8.50
C TRP A 150 -4.98 -0.33 -9.01
N ILE A 151 -6.24 -0.68 -8.72
CA ILE A 151 -6.92 -1.88 -9.24
C ILE A 151 -6.83 -1.91 -10.77
N GLY A 152 -7.24 -0.82 -11.43
CA GLY A 152 -7.19 -0.75 -12.89
C GLY A 152 -5.77 -0.85 -13.46
N ALA A 153 -4.73 -0.44 -12.73
CA ALA A 153 -3.36 -0.62 -13.17
C ALA A 153 -2.94 -2.10 -13.12
N LEU A 154 -3.29 -2.80 -12.03
CA LEU A 154 -3.05 -4.25 -11.86
C LEU A 154 -3.77 -5.06 -12.94
N GLU A 155 -5.05 -4.78 -13.19
CA GLU A 155 -5.85 -5.46 -14.21
C GLU A 155 -5.28 -5.29 -15.61
N ARG A 156 -4.87 -4.06 -15.99
CA ARG A 156 -4.27 -3.79 -17.31
C ARG A 156 -3.02 -4.63 -17.53
N VAL A 157 -2.11 -4.63 -16.55
CA VAL A 157 -0.87 -5.40 -16.64
C VAL A 157 -1.18 -6.90 -16.72
N ALA A 158 -2.00 -7.42 -15.80
CA ALA A 158 -2.36 -8.83 -15.72
C ALA A 158 -3.09 -9.36 -16.96
N SER A 159 -3.86 -8.49 -17.65
CA SER A 159 -4.52 -8.85 -18.90
C SER A 159 -3.55 -9.07 -20.08
N CYS A 160 -2.31 -8.58 -19.97
CA CYS A 160 -1.34 -8.59 -21.07
C CYS A 160 -0.14 -9.53 -20.82
N THR A 161 0.44 -9.52 -19.61
CA THR A 161 1.58 -10.40 -19.28
C THR A 161 1.13 -11.83 -18.97
N ARG A 162 2.03 -12.80 -19.19
CA ARG A 162 1.90 -14.17 -18.66
C ARG A 162 2.56 -14.34 -17.30
N GLY A 163 3.45 -13.43 -16.91
CA GLY A 163 4.09 -13.47 -15.60
C GLY A 163 3.15 -13.09 -14.45
N GLN A 164 3.64 -13.27 -13.22
CA GLN A 164 2.90 -12.90 -12.01
C GLN A 164 2.81 -11.38 -11.86
N VAL A 165 1.66 -10.88 -11.39
CA VAL A 165 1.45 -9.46 -11.13
C VAL A 165 1.17 -9.24 -9.65
N CYS A 166 1.94 -8.36 -9.02
CA CYS A 166 1.84 -8.07 -7.59
C CYS A 166 1.53 -6.59 -7.34
N GLY A 167 0.77 -6.30 -6.30
CA GLY A 167 0.67 -4.95 -5.75
C GLY A 167 1.91 -4.61 -4.91
N LEU A 168 2.36 -3.36 -4.96
CA LEU A 168 3.44 -2.85 -4.11
C LEU A 168 3.03 -1.55 -3.40
N HIS A 169 2.68 -1.67 -2.13
CA HIS A 169 2.31 -0.52 -1.30
C HIS A 169 3.53 0.29 -0.89
N ARG A 170 3.55 1.59 -1.18
CA ARG A 170 4.66 2.53 -0.93
C ARG A 170 4.21 3.83 -0.24
N GLY A 171 2.99 3.86 0.29
CA GLY A 171 2.35 5.04 0.87
C GLY A 171 1.89 6.07 -0.16
N PHE A 172 1.27 7.14 0.32
CA PHE A 172 0.66 8.19 -0.49
C PHE A 172 1.22 9.57 -0.13
N SER A 173 1.26 10.45 -1.12
CA SER A 173 1.68 11.83 -0.95
C SER A 173 0.74 12.54 0.03
N SER A 174 1.32 13.21 1.03
CA SER A 174 0.61 14.08 1.96
C SER A 174 1.13 15.51 1.85
N TYR A 175 0.27 16.49 2.12
CA TYR A 175 0.65 17.90 2.16
C TYR A 175 1.02 18.30 3.59
N GLY A 176 2.21 18.88 3.79
CA GLY A 176 2.68 19.36 5.09
C GLY A 176 3.75 18.48 5.74
N SER A 177 4.12 18.81 6.98
CA SER A 177 5.07 18.03 7.78
C SER A 177 4.40 16.75 8.27
N SER A 178 4.98 15.60 7.96
CA SER A 178 4.56 14.29 8.44
C SER A 178 5.75 13.56 9.03
N GLU A 179 5.50 12.63 9.95
CA GLU A 179 6.50 11.68 10.46
C GLU A 179 7.12 10.85 9.32
N PHE A 180 6.30 10.50 8.33
CA PHE A 180 6.70 9.71 7.17
C PHE A 180 6.83 10.56 5.90
N ARG A 181 7.72 10.17 4.98
CA ARG A 181 7.81 10.79 3.65
C ARG A 181 6.52 10.61 2.84
N ASN A 182 5.88 9.46 2.95
CA ASN A 182 4.58 9.19 2.36
C ASN A 182 3.67 8.56 3.41
N ALA A 183 2.47 9.10 3.58
CA ALA A 183 1.51 8.60 4.55
C ALA A 183 1.16 7.14 4.20
N PRO A 184 1.29 6.18 5.13
CA PRO A 184 1.00 4.78 4.83
C PRO A 184 -0.44 4.58 4.36
N MET A 185 -1.43 5.20 5.03
CA MET A 185 -2.86 5.01 4.75
C MET A 185 -3.23 3.53 4.55
N TRP A 186 -2.90 2.70 5.56
CA TRP A 186 -3.05 1.24 5.53
C TRP A 186 -4.47 0.77 5.17
N GLU A 187 -5.49 1.61 5.35
CA GLU A 187 -6.85 1.36 4.91
C GLU A 187 -6.95 1.06 3.40
N ILE A 188 -6.10 1.64 2.56
CA ILE A 188 -6.11 1.44 1.10
C ILE A 188 -5.56 0.06 0.69
N PRO A 189 -4.35 -0.36 1.09
CA PRO A 189 -3.88 -1.72 0.81
C PRO A 189 -4.76 -2.80 1.47
N ILE A 190 -5.38 -2.53 2.62
CA ILE A 190 -6.37 -3.44 3.22
C ILE A 190 -7.60 -3.56 2.33
N ALA A 191 -8.15 -2.43 1.85
CA ALA A 191 -9.28 -2.46 0.92
C ALA A 191 -8.93 -3.13 -0.41
N LEU A 192 -7.69 -3.00 -0.91
CA LEU A 192 -7.22 -3.73 -2.09
C LEU A 192 -7.28 -5.24 -1.86
N ARG A 193 -6.85 -5.75 -0.70
CA ARG A 193 -6.98 -7.19 -0.38
C ARG A 193 -8.44 -7.64 -0.32
N SER A 194 -9.36 -6.78 0.11
CA SER A 194 -10.79 -7.12 0.12
C SER A 194 -11.38 -7.20 -1.29
N GLU A 195 -10.98 -6.29 -2.19
CA GLU A 195 -11.48 -6.22 -3.57
C GLU A 195 -10.79 -7.20 -4.53
N MET A 196 -9.51 -7.50 -4.27
CA MET A 196 -8.66 -8.39 -5.08
C MET A 196 -7.86 -9.35 -4.18
N PRO A 197 -8.52 -10.28 -3.47
CA PRO A 197 -7.88 -11.17 -2.50
C PRO A 197 -6.82 -12.09 -3.10
N GLU A 198 -6.87 -12.34 -4.40
CA GLU A 198 -5.89 -13.13 -5.13
C GLU A 198 -4.58 -12.39 -5.41
N VAL A 199 -4.54 -11.04 -5.32
CA VAL A 199 -3.34 -10.25 -5.66
C VAL A 199 -2.31 -10.31 -4.52
N PRO A 200 -1.07 -10.78 -4.77
CA PRO A 200 0.00 -10.72 -3.79
C PRO A 200 0.38 -9.26 -3.58
N LEU A 201 0.51 -8.86 -2.33
CA LEU A 201 0.69 -7.48 -1.92
C LEU A 201 1.95 -7.31 -1.05
N PHE A 202 2.87 -6.52 -1.57
CA PHE A 202 4.15 -6.21 -0.97
C PHE A 202 4.12 -4.82 -0.34
N CYS A 203 5.07 -4.54 0.56
CA CYS A 203 5.30 -3.21 1.10
C CYS A 203 6.67 -2.67 0.67
N ASP A 204 6.78 -1.36 0.49
CA ASP A 204 8.02 -0.60 0.29
C ASP A 204 8.23 0.33 1.49
N PRO A 205 8.82 -0.16 2.59
CA PRO A 205 9.06 0.65 3.78
C PRO A 205 9.94 1.86 3.52
N SER A 206 10.95 1.73 2.64
CA SER A 206 11.90 2.82 2.36
C SER A 206 11.21 4.06 1.79
N HIS A 207 10.27 3.88 0.87
CA HIS A 207 9.55 5.01 0.31
C HIS A 207 8.43 5.53 1.20
N ILE A 208 7.81 4.70 2.04
CA ILE A 208 6.86 5.16 3.08
C ILE A 208 7.60 6.03 4.08
N SER A 209 8.61 5.44 4.72
CA SER A 209 9.38 6.05 5.80
C SER A 209 10.13 7.29 5.34
N GLY A 210 10.91 7.16 4.26
CA GLY A 210 11.87 8.19 3.84
C GLY A 210 13.05 8.39 4.79
N LYS A 211 13.13 7.59 5.86
CA LYS A 211 14.23 7.57 6.83
C LYS A 211 14.48 6.16 7.33
N ALA A 212 15.74 5.83 7.60
CA ALA A 212 16.14 4.53 8.10
C ALA A 212 15.49 4.15 9.46
N GLU A 213 15.30 5.14 10.34
CA GLU A 213 14.77 4.93 11.71
C GLU A 213 13.36 4.35 11.76
N HIS A 214 12.54 4.61 10.74
CA HIS A 214 11.16 4.14 10.67
C HIS A 214 10.99 2.84 9.86
N LEU A 215 12.07 2.26 9.32
CA LEU A 215 11.95 1.08 8.45
C LEU A 215 11.43 -0.15 9.19
N GLN A 216 11.93 -0.40 10.41
CA GLN A 216 11.54 -1.56 11.22
C GLN A 216 10.04 -1.55 11.50
N ASP A 217 9.50 -0.41 11.94
CA ASP A 217 8.08 -0.28 12.32
C ASP A 217 7.15 -0.49 11.11
N VAL A 218 7.50 0.12 9.97
CA VAL A 218 6.71 -0.01 8.74
C VAL A 218 6.80 -1.43 8.17
N ALA A 219 7.99 -2.04 8.18
CA ALA A 219 8.18 -3.43 7.76
C ALA A 219 7.39 -4.41 8.65
N GLN A 220 7.47 -4.24 9.98
CA GLN A 220 6.73 -5.06 10.93
C GLN A 220 5.22 -4.88 10.77
N ARG A 221 4.75 -3.65 10.52
CA ARG A 221 3.34 -3.40 10.25
C ARG A 221 2.86 -4.10 8.98
N ALA A 222 3.66 -4.12 7.92
CA ALA A 222 3.35 -4.85 6.70
C ALA A 222 3.22 -6.36 6.95
N MET A 223 4.15 -6.96 7.71
CA MET A 223 4.08 -8.39 8.10
C MET A 223 2.82 -8.69 8.94
N ASN A 224 2.49 -7.82 9.90
CA ASN A 224 1.27 -7.94 10.71
C ASN A 224 -0.03 -7.84 9.90
N LEU A 225 0.02 -7.21 8.73
CA LEU A 225 -1.09 -7.14 7.77
C LEU A 225 -1.07 -8.28 6.74
N GLY A 226 -0.18 -9.27 6.93
CA GLY A 226 -0.07 -10.45 6.09
C GLY A 226 0.47 -10.15 4.68
N MET A 227 1.32 -9.12 4.51
CA MET A 227 2.00 -8.83 3.25
C MET A 227 3.03 -9.91 2.88
N GLU A 228 3.04 -10.31 1.60
CA GLU A 228 3.83 -11.43 1.08
C GLU A 228 5.33 -11.10 1.04
N GLY A 229 5.68 -9.82 1.13
CA GLY A 229 7.07 -9.41 1.11
C GLY A 229 7.33 -7.92 1.25
N LEU A 230 8.61 -7.58 1.16
CA LEU A 230 9.15 -6.25 1.38
C LEU A 230 10.08 -5.84 0.23
N MET A 231 10.01 -4.57 -0.19
CA MET A 231 11.00 -3.91 -1.03
C MET A 231 11.73 -2.85 -0.20
N ILE A 232 13.00 -3.09 0.14
CA ILE A 232 13.79 -2.20 1.02
C ILE A 232 15.05 -1.74 0.29
N GLU A 233 15.33 -0.45 0.34
CA GLU A 233 16.53 0.11 -0.28
C GLU A 233 17.77 -0.13 0.59
N SER A 234 18.83 -0.64 -0.04
CA SER A 234 20.10 -0.92 0.62
C SER A 234 21.28 -0.44 -0.20
N HIS A 235 22.22 0.23 0.47
CA HIS A 235 23.41 0.82 -0.14
C HIS A 235 24.65 0.51 0.72
N PRO A 236 25.84 0.25 0.15
CA PRO A 236 27.04 -0.05 0.91
C PRO A 236 27.51 1.13 1.77
N ALA A 237 27.25 2.35 1.30
CA ALA A 237 27.54 3.59 2.01
C ALA A 237 26.37 4.57 1.88
N PRO A 238 25.27 4.42 2.63
CA PRO A 238 24.04 5.21 2.43
C PRO A 238 24.26 6.73 2.41
N ALA A 239 25.16 7.22 3.28
CA ALA A 239 25.51 8.65 3.36
C ALA A 239 26.16 9.22 2.07
N GLN A 240 26.66 8.36 1.18
CA GLN A 240 27.28 8.74 -0.10
C GLN A 240 26.35 8.51 -1.31
N ALA A 241 25.14 7.98 -1.10
CA ALA A 241 24.24 7.66 -2.19
C ALA A 241 23.80 8.92 -2.96
N LEU A 242 23.72 8.81 -4.29
CA LEU A 242 23.31 9.88 -5.20
C LEU A 242 21.81 10.16 -5.19
N SER A 243 21.03 9.28 -4.56
CA SER A 243 19.59 9.41 -4.41
C SER A 243 19.14 8.74 -3.11
N ASP A 244 18.19 9.36 -2.41
CA ASP A 244 17.45 8.72 -1.32
C ASP A 244 18.40 8.14 -0.22
N ALA A 245 19.38 8.95 0.18
CA ALA A 245 20.41 8.58 1.15
C ALA A 245 19.85 8.33 2.57
N GLU A 246 18.81 9.06 2.97
CA GLU A 246 18.29 9.04 4.35
C GLU A 246 17.54 7.74 4.72
N GLN A 247 16.96 7.06 3.73
CA GLN A 247 16.17 5.85 3.89
C GLN A 247 16.93 4.56 3.55
N GLN A 248 18.11 4.67 2.96
CA GLN A 248 18.92 3.50 2.61
C GLN A 248 19.66 2.98 3.84
N ILE A 249 19.72 1.67 4.00
CA ILE A 249 20.49 0.99 5.06
C ILE A 249 21.57 0.10 4.47
N THR A 250 22.60 -0.23 5.25
CA THR A 250 23.63 -1.16 4.78
C THR A 250 23.07 -2.58 4.63
N PRO A 251 23.66 -3.45 3.79
CA PRO A 251 23.24 -4.85 3.68
C PRO A 251 23.22 -5.58 5.03
N THR A 252 24.21 -5.31 5.89
CA THR A 252 24.25 -5.85 7.27
C THR A 252 23.09 -5.36 8.13
N ALA A 253 22.76 -4.06 8.07
CA ALA A 253 21.62 -3.52 8.82
C ALA A 253 20.29 -4.07 8.29
N LEU A 254 20.18 -4.34 6.99
CA LEU A 254 19.03 -5.02 6.41
C LEU A 254 18.88 -6.44 6.94
N ASP A 255 19.96 -7.24 6.98
CA ASP A 255 19.89 -8.60 7.54
C ASP A 255 19.45 -8.58 9.01
N GLN A 256 19.96 -7.62 9.80
CA GLN A 256 19.53 -7.41 11.20
C GLN A 256 18.05 -7.04 11.32
N LEU A 257 17.55 -6.14 10.45
CA LEU A 257 16.13 -5.74 10.41
C LEU A 257 15.27 -6.96 10.10
N LEU A 258 15.61 -7.72 9.06
CA LEU A 258 14.87 -8.90 8.61
C LEU A 258 14.88 -10.02 9.66
N ALA A 259 15.98 -10.19 10.39
CA ALA A 259 16.08 -11.16 11.47
C ALA A 259 15.20 -10.81 12.69
N GLN A 260 14.83 -9.53 12.85
CA GLN A 260 13.99 -9.04 13.95
C GLN A 260 12.50 -9.00 13.59
N LEU A 261 12.13 -9.27 12.34
CA LEU A 261 10.72 -9.29 11.95
C LEU A 261 10.01 -10.51 12.56
N ASP A 262 8.90 -10.24 13.24
CA ASP A 262 7.91 -11.26 13.54
C ASP A 262 7.01 -11.43 12.31
N VAL A 263 6.95 -12.64 11.75
CA VAL A 263 6.18 -12.94 10.55
C VAL A 263 5.04 -13.86 10.97
N PRO A 264 3.82 -13.32 11.18
CA PRO A 264 2.70 -14.13 11.61
C PRO A 264 2.42 -15.21 10.56
N VAL A 265 2.44 -16.48 10.99
CA VAL A 265 2.02 -17.58 10.12
C VAL A 265 0.49 -17.51 10.01
N GLN A 266 -0.06 -17.57 8.79
CA GLN A 266 -1.49 -17.75 8.61
C GLN A 266 -1.92 -19.00 9.39
N HIS A 267 -2.82 -18.80 10.37
CA HIS A 267 -3.26 -19.74 11.41
C HIS A 267 -2.91 -21.21 11.15
N VAL A 268 -1.89 -21.72 11.85
CA VAL A 268 -1.75 -23.17 12.05
C VAL A 268 -2.75 -23.56 13.11
N VAL A 269 -3.75 -24.33 12.69
CA VAL A 269 -4.91 -24.75 13.48
C VAL A 269 -4.45 -25.44 14.77
N ASN A 270 -4.81 -24.85 15.90
CA ASN A 270 -5.00 -25.59 17.15
C ASN A 270 -6.46 -25.37 17.55
N ASP A 271 -7.24 -26.45 17.59
CA ASP A 271 -8.71 -26.40 17.62
C ASP A 271 -9.24 -25.52 18.77
N ASP A 272 -8.65 -25.61 19.96
CA ASP A 272 -9.08 -24.84 21.14
C ASP A 272 -8.90 -23.31 21.02
N ALA A 273 -7.83 -22.87 20.35
CA ALA A 273 -7.56 -21.45 20.15
C ALA A 273 -8.47 -20.85 19.07
N GLN A 274 -8.81 -21.66 18.06
CA GLN A 274 -9.74 -21.29 17.01
C GLN A 274 -11.16 -21.14 17.57
N GLU A 275 -11.61 -22.09 18.39
CA GLU A 275 -12.91 -22.00 19.08
C GLU A 275 -13.01 -20.74 19.95
N SER A 276 -11.94 -20.42 20.69
CA SER A 276 -11.89 -19.21 21.53
C SER A 276 -11.96 -17.93 20.69
N LEU A 277 -11.26 -17.89 19.55
CA LEU A 277 -11.29 -16.75 18.64
C LEU A 277 -12.69 -16.59 18.01
N ASP A 278 -13.30 -17.67 17.57
CA ASP A 278 -14.62 -17.64 16.96
C ASP A 278 -15.70 -17.25 17.98
N ALA A 279 -15.57 -17.67 19.24
CA ALA A 279 -16.42 -17.21 20.33
C ALA A 279 -16.29 -15.69 20.60
N LEU A 280 -15.08 -15.13 20.49
CA LEU A 280 -14.87 -13.68 20.59
C LEU A 280 -15.44 -12.94 19.37
N ARG A 281 -15.30 -13.47 18.16
CA ARG A 281 -15.89 -12.89 16.94
C ARG A 281 -17.41 -12.83 17.01
N LEU A 282 -18.06 -13.90 17.50
CA LEU A 282 -19.51 -13.90 17.73
C LEU A 282 -19.94 -12.83 18.74
N GLN A 283 -19.12 -12.56 19.76
CA GLN A 283 -19.39 -11.45 20.69
C GLN A 283 -19.24 -10.08 20.01
N ILE A 284 -18.24 -9.91 19.14
CA ILE A 284 -18.09 -8.69 18.33
C ILE A 284 -19.31 -8.51 17.43
N ASP A 285 -19.75 -9.55 16.71
CA ASP A 285 -20.93 -9.50 15.84
C ASP A 285 -22.18 -9.05 16.60
N SER A 286 -22.38 -9.54 17.83
CA SER A 286 -23.48 -9.14 18.71
C SER A 286 -23.41 -7.67 19.13
N VAL A 287 -22.20 -7.14 19.37
CA VAL A 287 -21.99 -5.71 19.68
C VAL A 287 -22.21 -4.85 18.44
N ASP A 288 -21.76 -5.29 17.27
CA ASP A 288 -21.92 -4.58 16.01
C ASP A 288 -23.39 -4.49 15.60
N GLU A 289 -24.18 -5.55 15.81
CA GLU A 289 -25.63 -5.52 15.64
C GLU A 289 -26.31 -4.48 16.54
N GLN A 290 -25.91 -4.43 17.83
CA GLN A 290 -26.42 -3.43 18.77
C GLN A 290 -26.01 -2.01 18.36
N LEU A 291 -24.78 -1.81 17.87
CA LEU A 291 -24.30 -0.53 17.38
C LEU A 291 -25.14 -0.04 16.19
N LEU A 292 -25.45 -0.93 15.23
CA LEU A 292 -26.31 -0.62 14.09
C LEU A 292 -27.72 -0.21 14.55
N HIS A 293 -28.30 -0.93 15.52
CA HIS A 293 -29.60 -0.56 16.09
C HIS A 293 -29.57 0.81 16.80
N MET A 294 -28.50 1.12 17.53
CA MET A 294 -28.32 2.43 18.18
C MET A 294 -28.16 3.56 17.15
N LEU A 295 -27.46 3.31 16.05
CA LEU A 295 -27.31 4.27 14.95
C LEU A 295 -28.66 4.53 14.27
N ASP A 296 -29.45 3.49 13.96
CA ASP A 296 -30.79 3.67 13.38
C ASP A 296 -31.72 4.45 14.32
N LYS A 297 -31.74 4.10 15.61
CA LYS A 297 -32.50 4.85 16.63
C LYS A 297 -32.10 6.32 16.64
N ARG A 298 -30.80 6.61 16.56
CA ARG A 298 -30.28 7.99 16.49
C ARG A 298 -30.74 8.69 15.20
N MET A 299 -30.77 8.01 14.06
CA MET A 299 -31.25 8.59 12.80
C MET A 299 -32.76 8.84 12.81
N THR A 300 -33.54 8.00 13.49
CA THR A 300 -34.97 8.23 13.72
C THR A 300 -35.19 9.51 14.53
N LEU A 301 -34.45 9.70 15.63
CA LEU A 301 -34.49 10.96 16.39
C LEU A 301 -34.04 12.17 15.55
N ALA A 302 -33.04 12.00 14.69
CA ALA A 302 -32.62 13.06 13.77
C ALA A 302 -33.76 13.45 12.81
N ARG A 303 -34.51 12.49 12.24
CA ARG A 303 -35.70 12.76 11.42
C ARG A 303 -36.76 13.55 12.19
N GLU A 304 -37.06 13.16 13.42
CA GLU A 304 -38.02 13.87 14.28
C GLU A 304 -37.58 15.31 14.57
N ILE A 305 -36.29 15.52 14.85
CA ILE A 305 -35.71 16.86 15.03
C ILE A 305 -35.84 17.68 13.74
N GLY A 306 -35.59 17.09 12.58
CA GLY A 306 -35.73 17.74 11.27
C GLY A 306 -37.16 18.22 11.04
N ALA A 307 -38.14 17.34 11.27
CA ALA A 307 -39.57 17.65 11.20
C ALA A 307 -39.99 18.78 12.16
N LEU A 308 -39.47 18.76 13.40
CA LEU A 308 -39.75 19.79 14.38
C LEU A 308 -39.14 21.15 13.98
N LYS A 309 -37.88 21.16 13.55
CA LYS A 309 -37.21 22.39 13.10
C LYS A 309 -37.89 22.98 11.87
N HIS A 310 -38.29 22.14 10.92
CA HIS A 310 -39.00 22.57 9.72
C HIS A 310 -40.33 23.27 10.06
N ARG A 311 -41.18 22.62 10.88
CA ARG A 311 -42.45 23.21 11.35
C ARG A 311 -42.27 24.56 12.04
N ASN A 312 -41.16 24.75 12.75
CA ASN A 312 -40.87 25.98 13.50
C ASN A 312 -39.94 26.96 12.74
N LYS A 313 -39.58 26.67 11.49
CA LYS A 313 -38.64 27.45 10.66
C LYS A 313 -37.27 27.70 11.34
N TRP A 314 -36.76 26.72 12.09
CA TRP A 314 -35.46 26.77 12.74
C TRP A 314 -34.32 26.29 11.82
N SER A 315 -33.11 26.77 12.07
CA SER A 315 -31.89 26.30 11.39
C SER A 315 -31.64 24.81 11.67
N LEU A 316 -31.24 24.08 10.64
CA LEU A 316 -30.82 22.67 10.75
C LEU A 316 -29.50 22.53 11.53
N LEU A 317 -28.57 23.45 11.34
CA LEU A 317 -27.25 23.41 11.97
C LEU A 317 -27.25 24.18 13.31
N SER A 318 -26.77 23.51 14.37
CA SER A 318 -26.48 24.15 15.67
C SER A 318 -25.02 23.87 16.06
N VAL A 319 -24.16 24.84 15.81
CA VAL A 319 -22.71 24.75 16.05
C VAL A 319 -22.39 24.61 17.55
N ALA A 320 -23.12 25.32 18.41
CA ALA A 320 -22.94 25.25 19.86
C ALA A 320 -23.22 23.84 20.40
N ARG A 321 -24.34 23.23 19.98
CA ARG A 321 -24.70 21.87 20.40
C ARG A 321 -23.68 20.84 19.93
N TRP A 322 -23.16 20.99 18.71
CA TRP A 322 -22.12 20.11 18.19
C TRP A 322 -20.84 20.18 19.02
N ARG A 323 -20.37 21.39 19.35
CA ARG A 323 -19.20 21.60 20.22
C ARG A 323 -19.37 20.93 21.59
N ASP A 324 -20.54 21.06 22.20
CA ASP A 324 -20.83 20.44 23.50
C ASP A 324 -20.83 18.91 23.42
N ILE A 325 -21.38 18.35 22.34
CA ILE A 325 -21.38 16.91 22.10
C ILE A 325 -19.96 16.40 21.94
N VAL A 326 -19.16 17.01 21.07
CA VAL A 326 -17.78 16.58 20.82
C VAL A 326 -16.98 16.59 22.12
N LYS A 327 -17.00 17.72 22.86
CA LYS A 327 -16.26 17.84 24.12
C LYS A 327 -16.61 16.74 25.12
N SER A 328 -17.88 16.65 25.49
CA SER A 328 -18.33 15.71 26.53
C SER A 328 -18.16 14.24 26.13
N ARG A 329 -18.24 13.91 24.83
CA ARG A 329 -18.10 12.51 24.37
C ARG A 329 -16.64 12.11 24.30
N LEU A 330 -15.74 13.02 23.95
CA LEU A 330 -14.29 12.79 24.02
C LEU A 330 -13.81 12.65 25.47
N ASP A 331 -14.42 13.39 26.41
CA ASP A 331 -14.16 13.22 27.84
C ASP A 331 -14.55 11.79 28.31
N TRP A 332 -15.73 11.30 27.90
CA TRP A 332 -16.16 9.91 28.21
C TRP A 332 -15.24 8.86 27.56
N ALA A 333 -14.84 9.10 26.31
CA ALA A 333 -13.94 8.21 25.57
C ALA A 333 -12.63 7.98 26.32
N SER A 334 -12.07 9.07 26.86
CA SER A 334 -10.80 9.05 27.58
C SER A 334 -10.89 8.19 28.84
N GLN A 335 -12.04 8.21 29.53
CA GLN A 335 -12.30 7.35 30.69
C GLN A 335 -12.46 5.87 30.33
N MET A 336 -12.94 5.58 29.12
CA MET A 336 -13.12 4.22 28.60
C MET A 336 -11.87 3.68 27.88
N GLY A 337 -10.79 4.45 27.82
CA GLY A 337 -9.55 4.06 27.13
C GLY A 337 -9.66 4.07 25.60
N LEU A 338 -10.68 4.74 25.03
CA LEU A 338 -10.84 4.83 23.58
C LEU A 338 -9.92 5.90 22.98
N ASN A 339 -9.36 5.60 21.80
CA ASN A 339 -8.51 6.55 21.10
C ASN A 339 -9.32 7.81 20.69
N HIS A 340 -8.77 8.97 21.03
CA HIS A 340 -9.41 10.27 20.82
C HIS A 340 -9.65 10.58 19.34
N ASP A 341 -8.68 10.26 18.48
CA ASP A 341 -8.72 10.55 17.05
C ASP A 341 -9.75 9.67 16.34
N PHE A 342 -9.78 8.39 16.71
CA PHE A 342 -10.79 7.43 16.27
C PHE A 342 -12.22 7.90 16.61
N LEU A 343 -12.48 8.26 17.88
CA LEU A 343 -13.83 8.69 18.26
C LEU A 343 -14.20 10.02 17.60
N SER A 344 -13.25 10.94 17.44
CA SER A 344 -13.49 12.21 16.74
C SER A 344 -14.02 11.97 15.32
N LYS A 345 -13.43 11.01 14.59
CA LYS A 345 -13.87 10.63 13.24
C LYS A 345 -15.27 10.01 13.26
N ILE A 346 -15.54 9.06 14.17
CA ILE A 346 -16.88 8.46 14.30
C ILE A 346 -17.94 9.54 14.57
N LEU A 347 -17.70 10.40 15.56
CA LEU A 347 -18.65 11.44 15.94
C LEU A 347 -18.94 12.36 14.75
N ALA A 348 -17.90 12.76 14.00
CA ALA A 348 -18.04 13.62 12.83
C ALA A 348 -18.90 12.96 11.75
N SER A 349 -18.58 11.72 11.33
CA SER A 349 -19.37 11.00 10.31
C SER A 349 -20.82 10.79 10.73
N VAL A 350 -21.05 10.42 11.98
CA VAL A 350 -22.40 10.22 12.55
C VAL A 350 -23.17 11.54 12.66
N HIS A 351 -22.49 12.67 12.85
CA HIS A 351 -23.12 14.00 12.85
C HIS A 351 -23.50 14.46 11.44
N GLU A 352 -22.59 14.32 10.48
CA GLU A 352 -22.82 14.66 9.07
C GLU A 352 -24.03 13.91 8.52
N GLU A 353 -24.10 12.60 8.76
CA GLU A 353 -25.24 11.78 8.33
C GLU A 353 -26.56 12.23 8.97
N SER A 354 -26.53 12.66 10.24
CA SER A 354 -27.73 13.21 10.89
C SER A 354 -28.18 14.56 10.32
N ILE A 355 -27.27 15.39 9.83
CA ILE A 355 -27.64 16.63 9.15
C ILE A 355 -28.28 16.29 7.81
N ARG A 356 -27.69 15.36 7.05
CA ARG A 356 -28.23 14.88 5.77
C ARG A 356 -29.65 14.35 5.92
N VAL A 357 -29.87 13.44 6.86
CA VAL A 357 -31.18 12.85 7.16
C VAL A 357 -32.20 13.89 7.64
N GLN A 358 -31.79 14.88 8.44
CA GLN A 358 -32.65 16.01 8.83
C GLN A 358 -33.07 16.86 7.62
N GLY A 359 -32.14 17.12 6.70
CA GLY A 359 -32.39 17.85 5.46
C GLY A 359 -33.38 17.12 4.56
N ASP A 360 -33.13 15.84 4.27
CA ASP A 360 -34.00 14.99 3.46
C ASP A 360 -35.45 14.96 4.00
N GLN A 361 -35.61 14.92 5.32
CA GLN A 361 -36.93 14.92 5.96
C GLN A 361 -37.63 16.28 5.81
N ALA A 362 -36.91 17.39 6.01
CA ALA A 362 -37.46 18.73 5.82
C ALA A 362 -37.92 18.95 4.37
N ASP A 363 -37.16 18.45 3.39
CA ASP A 363 -37.52 18.57 1.97
C ASP A 363 -38.72 17.70 1.57
N LYS A 364 -38.84 16.51 2.18
CA LYS A 364 -40.06 15.68 2.05
C LYS A 364 -41.30 16.37 2.61
N GLU A 365 -41.16 17.10 3.72
CA GLU A 365 -42.29 17.86 4.29
C GLU A 365 -42.67 19.08 3.45
N ARG A 366 -41.70 19.81 2.90
CA ARG A 366 -41.96 20.89 1.93
C ARG A 366 -42.73 20.38 0.71
N SER A 367 -42.30 19.24 0.16
CA SER A 367 -42.92 18.63 -1.03
C SER A 367 -44.33 18.10 -0.80
N LYS A 368 -44.75 17.89 0.46
CA LYS A 368 -46.13 17.53 0.83
C LYS A 368 -47.05 18.74 1.05
N GLN A 369 -46.47 19.93 1.18
CA GLN A 369 -47.20 21.19 1.42
C GLN A 369 -47.33 22.06 0.16
N ALA A 370 -46.55 21.76 -0.88
CA ALA A 370 -46.70 22.28 -2.25
C ALA A 370 -47.69 21.42 -3.04
#